data_AF-A0AAD7L414-F1
#
_entry.id   AF-A0AAD7L414-F1
#
_cell.length_a   1.000
_cell.length_b   1.000
_cell.length_c   1.000
_cell.angle_alpha   90.00
_cell.angle_beta   90.00
_cell.angle_gamma   90.00
#
_symmetry.space_group_name_H-M   'P 1'
#
loop_
_entity.id
_entity.type
_entity.pdbx_description
1 polymer ?
#
loop_
_entity_poly.entity_id
_entity_poly.type
_entity_poly.pdbx_seq_one_letter_code
_entity_poly.pdbx_strand_id
1 'polypeptide(L)'
;MSHFTLVPKEISAIRKHVQERCTTFELLTACLWKCRTVALEFDPEEIVRLSIIANLRGKKHQNLHIPSGYYGNGFGFPAVTSQAGPGQPGTVLKWNFIVSNNTRVGFGEIDFSWGKALCAGPARIAVPICLPEFAMERFCQELKRVIGKP
;
A
#
# COMPACT_ATOMS: atom_id res chain seq x y z
N MET A 1 12.22 10.88 0.83
CA MET A 1 11.25 9.87 0.33
C MET A 1 12.06 8.71 -0.21
N SER A 2 11.88 7.51 0.33
CA SER A 2 12.59 6.31 -0.13
C SER A 2 11.63 5.43 -0.90
N HIS A 3 12.11 4.73 -1.94
CA HIS A 3 11.31 3.79 -2.71
C HIS A 3 11.92 2.39 -2.65
N PHE A 4 11.06 1.38 -2.59
CA PHE A 4 11.45 -0.02 -2.61
C PHE A 4 10.89 -0.67 -3.85
N THR A 5 11.70 -1.50 -4.50
CA THR A 5 11.28 -2.24 -5.69
C THR A 5 11.15 -3.71 -5.35
N LEU A 6 9.94 -4.26 -5.48
CA LEU A 6 9.67 -5.68 -5.23
C LEU A 6 9.58 -6.46 -6.53
N VAL A 7 10.37 -7.53 -6.64
CA VAL A 7 10.40 -8.43 -7.81
C VAL A 7 9.59 -9.72 -7.54
N PRO A 8 9.19 -10.48 -8.58
CA PRO A 8 8.36 -11.67 -8.40
C PRO A 8 8.89 -12.68 -7.38
N LYS A 9 10.21 -12.88 -7.29
CA LYS A 9 10.83 -13.75 -6.29
C LYS A 9 10.54 -13.28 -4.85
N GLU A 10 10.61 -11.98 -4.60
CA GLU A 10 10.38 -11.40 -3.27
C GLU A 10 8.89 -11.41 -2.92
N ILE A 11 8.02 -11.14 -3.89
CA ILE A 11 6.57 -11.24 -3.72
C ILE A 11 6.18 -12.69 -3.35
N SER A 12 6.78 -13.67 -4.02
CA SER A 12 6.59 -15.09 -3.70
C SER A 12 7.14 -15.46 -2.33
N ALA A 13 8.22 -14.82 -1.85
CA ALA A 13 8.71 -15.01 -0.49
C ALA A 13 7.72 -14.48 0.55
N ILE A 14 7.23 -13.24 0.37
CA ILE A 14 6.21 -12.63 1.24
C ILE A 14 4.93 -13.48 1.27
N ARG A 15 4.49 -14.01 0.12
CA ARG A 15 3.30 -14.87 -0.01
C ARG A 15 3.37 -16.09 0.92
N LYS A 16 4.55 -16.64 1.19
CA LYS A 16 4.71 -17.82 2.08
C LYS A 16 4.30 -17.54 3.53
N HIS A 17 4.23 -16.27 3.95
CA HIS A 17 3.82 -15.87 5.29
C HIS A 17 2.30 -15.74 5.48
N VAL A 18 1.50 -15.89 4.42
CA VAL A 18 0.05 -15.64 4.43
C VAL A 18 -0.67 -16.84 3.83
N GLN A 19 -1.57 -17.46 4.59
CA GLN A 19 -2.32 -18.64 4.15
C GLN A 19 -3.55 -18.25 3.33
N GLU A 20 -4.07 -17.06 3.57
CA GLU A 20 -5.25 -16.49 2.95
C GLU A 20 -5.01 -16.16 1.47
N ARG A 21 -6.07 -16.32 0.67
CA ARG A 21 -6.11 -15.80 -0.70
C ARG A 21 -6.21 -14.29 -0.63
N CYS A 22 -5.25 -13.60 -1.25
CA CYS A 22 -5.32 -12.17 -1.46
C CYS A 22 -4.61 -11.79 -2.77
N THR A 23 -4.94 -10.61 -3.29
CA THR A 23 -4.26 -10.00 -4.43
C THR A 23 -2.82 -9.60 -4.07
N THR A 24 -1.97 -9.39 -5.08
CA THR A 24 -0.62 -8.83 -4.87
C THR A 24 -0.67 -7.48 -4.16
N PHE A 25 -1.66 -6.64 -4.48
CA PHE A 25 -1.81 -5.34 -3.83
C PHE A 25 -2.11 -5.49 -2.33
N GLU A 26 -3.05 -6.35 -1.95
CA GLU A 26 -3.37 -6.62 -0.54
C GLU A 26 -2.18 -7.24 0.20
N LEU A 27 -1.49 -8.20 -0.42
CA LEU A 27 -0.31 -8.85 0.16
C LEU A 27 0.78 -7.83 0.51
N LEU A 28 1.12 -6.98 -0.48
CA LEU A 28 2.17 -5.99 -0.31
C LEU A 28 1.76 -4.91 0.67
N THR A 29 0.51 -4.43 0.59
CA THR A 29 -0.01 -3.42 1.52
C THR A 29 0.03 -3.91 2.96
N ALA A 30 -0.43 -5.14 3.22
CA ALA A 30 -0.40 -5.74 4.55
C ALA A 30 1.04 -5.93 5.06
N CYS A 31 1.94 -6.44 4.21
CA CYS A 31 3.36 -6.60 4.55
C CYS A 31 4.02 -5.28 4.94
N LEU A 32 3.82 -4.23 4.14
CA LEU A 32 4.40 -2.91 4.38
C LEU A 32 3.79 -2.24 5.61
N TRP A 33 2.48 -2.43 5.82
CA TRP A 33 1.80 -1.94 7.03
C TRP A 33 2.40 -2.59 8.28
N LYS A 34 2.58 -3.91 8.28
CA LYS A 34 3.25 -4.63 9.37
C LYS A 34 4.67 -4.12 9.61
N CYS A 35 5.50 -4.05 8.56
CA CYS A 35 6.88 -3.59 8.68
C CYS A 35 6.95 -2.16 9.22
N ARG A 36 6.04 -1.28 8.76
CA ARG A 36 5.92 0.10 9.26
C ARG A 36 5.54 0.14 10.74
N THR A 37 4.56 -0.64 11.15
CA THR A 37 4.09 -0.70 12.54
C THR A 37 5.23 -1.12 13.47
N VAL A 38 6.00 -2.16 13.10
CA VAL A 38 7.15 -2.61 13.88
C VAL A 38 8.27 -1.56 13.90
N ALA A 39 8.59 -0.97 12.75
CA ALA A 39 9.68 0.00 12.64
C ALA A 39 9.47 1.29 13.45
N LEU A 40 8.21 1.67 13.67
CA LEU A 40 7.83 2.84 14.44
C LEU A 40 7.72 2.58 15.94
N GLU A 41 7.83 1.32 16.39
CA GLU A 41 7.79 0.93 17.81
C GLU A 41 6.61 1.58 18.56
N PHE A 42 5.42 1.50 17.95
CA PHE A 42 4.20 1.97 18.60
C PHE A 42 3.97 1.24 19.93
N ASP A 43 3.32 1.94 20.86
CA ASP A 43 2.85 1.32 22.10
C ASP A 43 1.88 0.17 21.72
N PRO A 44 2.00 -1.04 22.31
CA PRO A 44 1.12 -2.16 22.02
C PRO A 44 -0.38 -1.84 22.11
N GLU A 45 -0.78 -0.89 22.96
CA GLU A 45 -2.18 -0.47 23.15
C GLU A 45 -2.66 0.52 22.08
N GLU A 46 -1.75 1.12 21.29
CA GLU A 46 -2.12 2.07 20.24
C GLU A 46 -2.83 1.38 19.06
N ILE A 47 -3.85 2.05 18.52
CA ILE A 47 -4.54 1.62 17.31
C ILE A 47 -3.83 2.20 16.09
N VAL A 48 -3.31 1.31 15.23
CA VAL A 48 -2.78 1.65 13.91
C VAL A 48 -3.86 1.50 12.84
N ARG A 49 -3.87 2.41 11.86
CA ARG A 49 -4.82 2.41 10.74
C ARG A 49 -4.11 2.27 9.40
N LEU A 50 -4.67 1.43 8.54
CA LEU A 50 -4.37 1.39 7.11
C LEU A 50 -5.57 1.94 6.35
N SER A 51 -5.35 2.92 5.48
CA SER A 51 -6.37 3.46 4.58
C SER A 51 -5.93 3.31 3.12
N ILE A 52 -6.87 2.97 2.24
CA ILE A 52 -6.60 2.82 0.81
C ILE A 52 -7.38 3.90 0.06
N ILE A 53 -6.71 4.63 -0.83
CA ILE A 53 -7.40 5.53 -1.78
C ILE A 53 -7.85 4.68 -2.97
N ALA A 54 -9.16 4.43 -3.06
CA ALA A 54 -9.75 3.59 -4.10
C ALA A 54 -10.51 4.42 -5.13
N ASN A 55 -10.24 4.24 -6.43
CA ASN A 55 -11.00 4.90 -7.49
C ASN A 55 -12.44 4.36 -7.53
N LEU A 56 -13.43 5.24 -7.38
CA LEU A 56 -14.85 4.90 -7.46
C LEU A 56 -15.45 5.15 -8.86
N ARG A 57 -14.76 5.93 -9.71
CA ARG A 57 -15.21 6.17 -11.09
C ARG A 57 -15.33 4.88 -11.87
N GLY A 58 -16.44 4.68 -12.56
CA GLY A 58 -16.76 3.49 -13.35
C GLY A 58 -17.01 2.23 -12.52
N LYS A 59 -17.10 2.33 -11.19
CA LYS A 59 -17.47 1.20 -10.31
C LYS A 59 -18.97 1.22 -10.05
N LYS A 60 -19.60 0.04 -10.02
CA LYS A 60 -21.02 -0.14 -9.70
C LYS A 60 -21.26 -0.53 -8.22
N HIS A 61 -20.27 -0.36 -7.35
CA HIS A 61 -20.37 -0.73 -5.94
C HIS A 61 -21.13 0.34 -5.14
N GLN A 62 -21.91 -0.10 -4.15
CA GLN A 62 -22.56 0.75 -3.13
C GLN A 62 -23.57 1.78 -3.66
N ASN A 63 -24.28 1.49 -4.75
CA ASN A 63 -25.26 2.39 -5.41
C ASN A 63 -24.67 3.74 -5.87
N LEU A 64 -23.35 3.88 -5.89
CA LEU A 64 -22.68 5.11 -6.30
C LEU A 64 -22.33 5.04 -7.79
N HIS A 65 -23.09 5.77 -8.61
CA HIS A 65 -22.92 5.79 -10.06
C HIS A 65 -22.02 6.97 -10.48
N ILE A 66 -20.71 6.88 -10.24
CA ILE A 66 -19.76 7.87 -10.77
C ILE A 66 -19.30 7.43 -12.17
N PRO A 67 -19.55 8.21 -13.24
CA PRO A 67 -19.09 7.88 -14.59
C PRO A 67 -17.56 7.71 -14.66
N SER A 68 -17.06 6.83 -15.54
CA SER A 68 -15.61 6.67 -15.76
C SER A 68 -14.93 7.96 -16.22
N GLY A 69 -15.62 8.79 -17.01
CA GLY A 69 -15.15 10.08 -17.50
C GLY A 69 -15.46 11.28 -16.58
N TYR A 70 -15.92 11.04 -15.34
CA TYR A 70 -16.18 12.14 -14.41
C TYR A 70 -14.87 12.87 -14.07
N TYR A 71 -14.81 14.16 -14.42
CA TYR A 71 -13.63 15.01 -14.25
C TYR A 71 -13.28 15.28 -12.78
N GLY A 72 -14.29 15.34 -11.91
CA GLY A 72 -14.10 15.63 -10.50
C GLY A 72 -13.45 14.50 -9.68
N ASN A 73 -13.24 14.79 -8.41
CA ASN A 73 -12.75 13.81 -7.45
C ASN A 73 -13.79 12.71 -7.22
N GLY A 74 -13.40 11.45 -7.41
CA GLY A 74 -14.26 10.28 -7.23
C GLY A 74 -13.48 9.11 -6.65
N PHE A 75 -13.21 9.15 -5.34
CA PHE A 75 -12.49 8.11 -4.62
C PHE A 75 -13.18 7.75 -3.32
N GLY A 76 -12.97 6.50 -2.90
CA GLY A 76 -13.38 5.96 -1.62
C GLY A 76 -12.17 5.84 -0.72
N PHE A 77 -12.42 5.85 0.59
CA PHE A 77 -11.39 5.78 1.61
C PHE A 77 -11.66 4.64 2.60
N PRO A 78 -11.72 3.37 2.12
CA PRO A 78 -11.82 2.23 3.02
C PRO A 78 -10.63 2.22 3.98
N ALA A 79 -10.92 1.90 5.24
CA ALA A 79 -9.93 1.83 6.30
C ALA A 79 -10.09 0.56 7.11
N VAL A 80 -8.97 0.02 7.56
CA VAL A 80 -8.90 -1.09 8.51
C VAL A 80 -7.99 -0.68 9.66
N THR A 81 -8.33 -1.13 10.86
CA THR A 81 -7.62 -0.82 12.10
C THR A 81 -7.13 -2.10 12.77
N SER A 82 -5.99 -2.01 13.43
CA SER A 82 -5.43 -3.08 14.27
C SER A 82 -4.76 -2.48 15.50
N GLN A 83 -4.64 -3.25 16.58
CA GLN A 83 -3.69 -2.94 17.64
C GLN A 83 -2.26 -3.04 17.10
N ALA A 84 -1.36 -2.22 17.64
CA ALA A 84 0.05 -2.26 17.29
C ALA A 84 0.77 -3.50 17.84
N GLY A 85 0.32 -4.02 18.98
CA GLY A 85 0.88 -5.21 19.62
C GLY A 85 -0.14 -5.95 20.51
N PRO A 86 0.30 -7.02 21.21
CA PRO A 86 -0.54 -7.72 22.17
C PRO A 86 -0.74 -6.84 23.41
N GLY A 87 -1.92 -6.23 23.57
CA GLY A 87 -2.25 -5.31 24.66
C GLY A 87 -3.76 -5.12 24.81
N GLN A 88 -4.19 -4.32 25.81
CA GLN A 88 -5.61 -3.97 25.95
C GLN A 88 -6.04 -3.01 24.81
N PRO A 89 -7.33 -2.95 24.43
CA PRO A 89 -7.78 -2.05 23.37
C PRO A 89 -7.68 -0.59 23.81
N GLY A 90 -6.67 0.14 23.31
CA GLY A 90 -6.64 1.60 23.42
C GLY A 90 -7.74 2.26 22.60
N THR A 91 -8.11 3.49 22.93
CA THR A 91 -9.22 4.22 22.27
C THR A 91 -8.73 5.31 21.31
N VAL A 92 -7.42 5.57 21.27
CA VAL A 92 -6.85 6.68 20.51
C VAL A 92 -6.28 6.19 19.19
N LEU A 93 -6.87 6.67 18.09
CA LEU A 93 -6.35 6.49 16.74
C LEU A 93 -5.14 7.39 16.54
N LYS A 94 -3.95 6.81 16.67
CA LYS A 94 -2.71 7.49 16.39
C LYS A 94 -2.12 6.80 15.15
N TRP A 95 -2.01 7.57 14.07
CA TRP A 95 -1.28 7.23 12.84
C TRP A 95 -2.02 6.42 11.77
N ASN A 96 -2.16 7.06 10.60
CA ASN A 96 -2.71 6.47 9.40
C ASN A 96 -1.60 6.15 8.39
N PHE A 97 -1.55 4.91 7.92
CA PHE A 97 -0.78 4.53 6.76
C PHE A 97 -1.68 4.56 5.52
N ILE A 98 -1.44 5.52 4.63
CA ILE A 98 -2.25 5.72 3.43
C ILE A 98 -1.54 5.11 2.24
N VAL A 99 -2.24 4.24 1.50
CA VAL A 99 -1.72 3.58 0.31
C VAL A 99 -2.58 3.90 -0.90
N SER A 100 -1.92 4.21 -2.01
CA SER A 100 -2.55 4.46 -3.31
C SER A 100 -1.97 3.52 -4.36
N ASN A 101 -2.83 2.92 -5.18
CA ASN A 101 -2.41 2.04 -6.26
C ASN A 101 -2.51 2.74 -7.62
N ASN A 102 -1.35 3.09 -8.18
CA ASN A 102 -1.27 3.81 -9.45
C ASN A 102 -1.02 2.89 -10.67
N THR A 103 -1.04 1.57 -10.50
CA THR A 103 -0.72 0.61 -11.57
C THR A 103 -1.71 0.64 -12.75
N ARG A 104 -2.86 1.30 -12.62
CA ARG A 104 -3.91 1.38 -13.66
C ARG A 104 -4.39 2.81 -13.93
N VAL A 105 -3.53 3.81 -13.78
CA VAL A 105 -3.88 5.22 -14.03
C VAL A 105 -4.01 5.53 -15.54
N GLY A 106 -3.48 4.66 -16.42
CA GLY A 106 -3.78 4.70 -17.86
C GLY A 106 -2.93 5.66 -18.69
N PHE A 107 -1.95 6.35 -18.10
CA PHE A 107 -1.07 7.28 -18.82
C PHE A 107 -0.31 6.65 -20.00
N GLY A 108 -0.05 5.34 -19.96
CA GLY A 108 0.62 4.62 -21.05
C GLY A 108 -0.23 4.44 -22.30
N GLU A 109 -1.55 4.60 -22.21
CA GLU A 109 -2.46 4.40 -23.33
C GLU A 109 -2.80 5.71 -24.06
N ILE A 110 -2.29 6.84 -23.59
CA ILE A 110 -2.51 8.15 -24.21
C ILE A 110 -1.57 8.29 -25.41
N ASP A 111 -2.15 8.47 -26.60
CA ASP A 111 -1.42 8.74 -27.84
C ASP A 111 -2.04 9.95 -28.55
N PHE A 112 -1.27 11.03 -28.70
CA PHE A 112 -1.66 12.21 -29.46
C PHE A 112 -1.32 12.08 -30.96
N SER A 113 -1.28 10.86 -31.50
CA SER A 113 -0.78 10.54 -32.86
C SER A 113 0.71 10.83 -33.09
N TRP A 114 1.45 10.96 -32.00
CA TRP A 114 2.91 11.12 -31.96
C TRP A 114 3.62 9.90 -31.34
N GLY A 115 2.85 8.88 -30.97
CA GLY A 115 3.31 7.66 -30.31
C GLY A 115 2.83 7.58 -28.86
N LYS A 116 2.68 6.34 -28.38
CA LYS A 116 2.42 6.04 -26.96
C LYS A 116 3.62 6.39 -26.09
N ALA A 117 3.36 6.62 -24.80
CA ALA A 117 4.43 6.83 -23.84
C ALA A 117 5.40 5.63 -23.80
N LEU A 118 6.71 5.92 -23.95
CA LEU A 118 7.77 4.91 -23.89
C LEU A 118 7.83 4.22 -22.51
N CYS A 119 7.48 4.95 -21.45
CA CYS A 119 7.36 4.42 -20.10
C CYS A 119 6.11 4.98 -19.41
N ALA A 120 5.35 4.10 -18.77
CA ALA A 120 4.19 4.47 -17.97
C ALA A 120 4.26 3.73 -16.64
N GLY A 121 4.82 4.41 -15.64
CA GLY A 121 5.06 3.82 -14.34
C GLY A 121 6.28 2.89 -14.29
N PRO A 122 6.61 2.37 -13.10
CA PRO A 122 7.77 1.52 -12.92
C PRO A 122 7.53 0.13 -13.53
N ALA A 123 8.54 -0.43 -14.23
CA ALA A 123 8.51 -1.79 -14.78
C ALA A 123 8.40 -2.90 -13.70
N ARG A 124 8.48 -2.51 -12.43
CA ARG A 124 8.42 -3.33 -11.22
C ARG A 124 7.51 -2.63 -10.21
N ILE A 125 7.05 -3.34 -9.18
CA ILE A 125 6.24 -2.69 -8.14
C ILE A 125 7.18 -1.83 -7.28
N ALA A 126 7.16 -0.52 -7.52
CA ALA A 126 7.85 0.47 -6.69
C ALA A 126 6.89 1.03 -5.64
N VAL A 127 7.27 0.95 -4.37
CA VAL A 127 6.45 1.48 -3.27
C VAL A 127 7.20 2.60 -2.56
N PRO A 128 6.81 3.87 -2.75
CA PRO A 128 7.37 4.97 -2.00
C PRO A 128 6.84 4.94 -0.57
N ILE A 129 7.74 5.05 0.40
CA ILE A 129 7.41 5.12 1.83
C ILE A 129 8.12 6.33 2.43
N CYS A 130 7.38 7.07 3.25
CA CYS A 130 7.89 8.19 4.02
C CYS A 130 7.77 7.85 5.50
N LEU A 131 8.93 7.67 6.16
CA LEU A 131 9.04 7.55 7.60
C LEU A 131 10.15 8.49 8.09
N PRO A 132 10.16 8.87 9.38
CA PRO A 132 11.32 9.48 10.00
C PRO A 132 12.59 8.63 9.76
N GLU A 133 13.74 9.28 9.68
CA GLU A 133 15.02 8.63 9.35
C GLU A 133 15.34 7.44 10.26
N PHE A 134 15.18 7.61 11.58
CA PHE A 134 15.39 6.54 12.57
C PHE A 134 14.52 5.29 12.32
N ALA A 135 13.31 5.47 11.79
CA ALA A 135 12.39 4.38 11.52
C ALA A 135 12.65 3.73 10.16
N MET A 136 13.30 4.44 9.22
CA MET A 136 13.60 3.89 7.90
C MET A 136 14.59 2.74 7.96
N GLU A 137 15.60 2.79 8.84
CA GLU A 137 16.57 1.71 8.99
C GLU A 137 15.90 0.42 9.50
N ARG A 138 15.10 0.54 10.56
CA ARG A 138 14.34 -0.57 11.15
C ARG A 138 13.32 -1.13 10.15
N PHE A 139 12.67 -0.26 9.40
CA PHE A 139 11.76 -0.66 8.34
C PHE A 139 12.47 -1.52 7.28
N CYS A 140 13.67 -1.11 6.85
CA CYS A 140 14.47 -1.89 5.90
C CYS A 140 14.86 -3.25 6.47
N GLN A 141 15.22 -3.32 7.75
CA GLN A 141 15.56 -4.57 8.44
C GLN A 141 14.37 -5.52 8.50
N GLU A 142 13.20 -5.04 8.92
CA GLU A 142 11.98 -5.85 8.99
C GLU A 142 11.52 -6.32 7.61
N LEU A 143 11.59 -5.45 6.59
CA LEU A 143 11.24 -5.84 5.22
C LEU A 143 12.18 -6.93 4.69
N LYS A 144 13.49 -6.81 4.92
CA LYS A 144 14.48 -7.85 4.53
C LYS A 144 14.21 -9.18 5.25
N ARG A 145 13.88 -9.12 6.54
CA ARG A 145 13.52 -10.29 7.36
C ARG A 145 12.32 -11.04 6.77
N VAL A 146 11.27 -10.33 6.35
CA VAL A 146 10.08 -10.94 5.73
C VAL A 146 10.39 -11.51 4.33
N ILE A 147 11.26 -10.85 3.56
CA ILE A 147 11.64 -11.32 2.22
C ILE A 147 12.63 -12.50 2.29
N GLY A 148 13.24 -12.76 3.45
CA GLY A 148 14.25 -13.81 3.62
C GLY A 148 15.58 -13.45 2.96
N LYS A 149 15.92 -12.16 2.90
CA LYS A 149 17.25 -11.70 2.49
C LYS A 149 18.11 -11.48 3.75
N PRO A 150 19.35 -12.01 3.81
CA PRO A 150 20.29 -11.68 4.87
C PRO A 150 20.62 -10.18 4.89
#